data_AF-A0A498SKJ6-F1
#
_entry.id   AF-A0A498SKJ6-F1
#
_cell.length_a   1.000
_cell.length_b   1.000
_cell.length_c   1.000
_cell.angle_alpha   90.00
_cell.angle_beta   90.00
_cell.angle_gamma   90.00
#
_symmetry.space_group_name_H-M   'P 1'
#
loop_
_entity.id
_entity.type
_entity.pdbx_description
1 polymer ?
#
loop_
_entity_poly.entity_id
_entity_poly.type
_entity_poly.pdbx_seq_one_letter_code
_entity_poly.pdbx_strand_id
1 'polypeptide(L)'
;MNSPMTESKSGNPNEDIPAVDAGAKDSNAVELKGDEAKEKVPEPRKDLREDPIGWVNSLIPGAVHKVNYRLLDWAQQLAIEEEDKRQILPGKSDSVTKNQFLSFLRDGSLLAKLANRLQPGTIETIHEGEAAKDKTNQTSNINAFINFAKEKAGLSEEQIFTAADLQEKGKAGYQAVFNTLMQLALKAQNIFEQKGIDVEQLIQAASQVVPRNLIQTVLNFFRRAQPAQTPKKLAKEAEEKDKTAEKVVEEKQIEEEVCKKKITSQTGNDTPAVAVH
;
A
#
# COMPACT_ATOMS: atom_id res chain seq x y z
N MET A 1 -66.70 21.83 -38.27
CA MET A 1 -66.53 20.39 -38.58
C MET A 1 -66.64 19.62 -37.27
N ASN A 2 -67.68 18.79 -37.22
CA ASN A 2 -68.10 17.73 -36.29
C ASN A 2 -67.26 17.39 -35.02
N SER A 3 -67.94 17.47 -33.88
CA SER A 3 -67.90 16.59 -32.68
C SER A 3 -68.10 15.08 -33.06
N PRO A 4 -68.04 14.03 -32.17
CA PRO A 4 -68.45 14.09 -30.75
C PRO A 4 -67.92 13.04 -29.72
N MET A 5 -68.23 13.33 -28.43
CA MET A 5 -68.82 12.45 -27.37
C MET A 5 -68.02 11.23 -26.85
N THR A 6 -68.07 10.81 -25.57
CA THR A 6 -69.01 10.95 -24.41
C THR A 6 -68.32 10.32 -23.17
N GLU A 7 -68.41 10.87 -21.95
CA GLU A 7 -69.32 10.50 -20.82
C GLU A 7 -69.25 9.04 -20.32
N SER A 8 -69.49 8.65 -19.05
CA SER A 8 -69.75 9.26 -17.73
C SER A 8 -69.99 8.11 -16.71
N LYS A 9 -69.68 8.34 -15.40
CA LYS A 9 -70.35 7.78 -14.17
C LYS A 9 -70.28 6.25 -13.92
N SER A 10 -70.42 5.65 -12.72
CA SER A 10 -70.90 6.01 -11.36
C SER A 10 -70.67 4.79 -10.41
N GLY A 11 -70.54 4.98 -9.08
CA GLY A 11 -71.07 4.01 -8.08
C GLY A 11 -70.15 3.51 -6.95
N ASN A 12 -70.40 3.97 -5.71
CA ASN A 12 -69.92 3.50 -4.38
C ASN A 12 -70.94 2.47 -3.79
N PRO A 13 -70.90 2.00 -2.51
CA PRO A 13 -69.85 1.53 -1.57
C PRO A 13 -70.26 0.25 -0.73
N ASN A 14 -69.40 -0.15 0.23
CA ASN A 14 -69.66 -0.85 1.51
C ASN A 14 -70.11 -2.35 1.58
N GLU A 15 -69.37 -3.12 2.41
CA GLU A 15 -69.73 -4.27 3.28
C GLU A 15 -68.38 -4.87 3.77
N ASP A 16 -68.10 -5.32 4.99
CA ASP A 16 -68.64 -5.17 6.34
C ASP A 16 -67.52 -5.69 7.30
N ILE A 17 -67.44 -5.18 8.53
CA ILE A 17 -66.42 -5.52 9.57
C ILE A 17 -66.95 -6.72 10.41
N PRO A 18 -66.15 -7.45 11.25
CA PRO A 18 -65.89 -6.94 12.60
C PRO A 18 -64.51 -7.31 13.22
N ALA A 19 -64.13 -6.47 14.18
CA ALA A 19 -63.00 -6.61 15.11
C ALA A 19 -63.34 -7.52 16.30
N VAL A 20 -62.31 -8.08 16.97
CA VAL A 20 -62.18 -8.39 18.42
C VAL A 20 -60.77 -8.96 18.66
N ASP A 21 -60.23 -9.10 19.87
CA ASP A 21 -59.88 -8.18 20.94
C ASP A 21 -58.76 -8.93 21.74
N ALA A 22 -57.92 -8.17 22.44
CA ALA A 22 -57.15 -8.47 23.65
C ALA A 22 -56.44 -9.84 23.88
N GLY A 23 -55.16 -9.75 24.32
CA GLY A 23 -54.74 -10.49 25.52
C GLY A 23 -53.37 -11.18 25.58
N ALA A 24 -52.36 -10.41 26.02
CA ALA A 24 -51.38 -10.75 27.08
C ALA A 24 -50.31 -11.87 26.93
N LYS A 25 -49.06 -11.45 27.28
CA LYS A 25 -47.95 -12.18 27.97
C LYS A 25 -47.30 -13.34 27.20
N ASP A 26 -46.00 -13.64 27.30
CA ASP A 26 -44.89 -13.22 28.15
C ASP A 26 -43.58 -13.69 27.48
N SER A 27 -42.45 -13.18 27.96
CA SER A 27 -41.13 -13.84 28.00
C SER A 27 -40.39 -14.24 26.71
N ASN A 28 -39.37 -13.42 26.39
CA ASN A 28 -37.95 -13.79 26.46
C ASN A 28 -37.51 -15.11 25.78
N ALA A 29 -37.01 -15.01 24.55
CA ALA A 29 -35.98 -15.90 24.02
C ALA A 29 -35.11 -15.13 23.04
N VAL A 30 -34.03 -14.55 23.56
CA VAL A 30 -32.88 -14.13 22.75
C VAL A 30 -32.24 -15.41 22.22
N GLU A 31 -32.54 -15.76 20.97
CA GLU A 31 -31.77 -16.79 20.25
C GLU A 31 -30.36 -16.26 20.01
N LEU A 32 -29.48 -16.59 20.94
CA LEU A 32 -28.03 -16.61 20.73
C LEU A 32 -27.73 -17.65 19.64
N LYS A 33 -27.78 -17.24 18.37
CA LYS A 33 -27.02 -17.93 17.33
C LYS A 33 -25.55 -17.68 17.62
N GLY A 34 -24.93 -18.67 18.25
CA GLY A 34 -23.48 -18.77 18.33
C GLY A 34 -22.93 -18.81 16.92
N ASP A 35 -22.39 -17.68 16.47
CA ASP A 35 -21.40 -17.69 15.41
C ASP A 35 -20.21 -18.48 15.95
N GLU A 36 -20.18 -19.77 15.62
CA GLU A 36 -18.95 -20.53 15.62
C GLU A 36 -17.94 -19.72 14.81
N ALA A 37 -17.01 -19.10 15.54
CA ALA A 37 -15.82 -18.50 14.97
C ALA A 37 -15.06 -19.64 14.30
N LYS A 38 -15.38 -19.92 13.03
CA LYS A 38 -14.54 -20.71 12.15
C LYS A 38 -13.18 -20.06 12.23
N GLU A 39 -12.26 -20.77 12.88
CA GLU A 39 -10.83 -20.52 12.84
C GLU A 39 -10.48 -20.33 11.37
N LYS A 40 -10.36 -19.07 10.94
CA LYS A 40 -9.87 -18.76 9.61
C LYS A 40 -8.44 -19.28 9.60
N VAL A 41 -8.26 -20.46 9.00
CA VAL A 41 -6.97 -20.92 8.51
C VAL A 41 -6.29 -19.69 7.90
N PRO A 42 -5.07 -19.31 8.35
CA PRO A 42 -4.41 -18.13 7.82
C PRO A 42 -4.36 -18.27 6.29
N GLU A 43 -5.09 -17.41 5.58
CA GLU A 43 -5.04 -17.40 4.12
C GLU A 43 -3.55 -17.30 3.73
N PRO A 44 -3.08 -18.12 2.76
CA PRO A 44 -1.71 -18.04 2.31
C PRO A 44 -1.42 -16.58 1.92
N ARG A 45 -0.31 -16.05 2.43
CA ARG A 45 0.09 -14.67 2.15
C ARG A 45 0.17 -14.52 0.64
N LYS A 46 -0.65 -13.63 0.08
CA LYS A 46 -0.66 -13.33 -1.35
C LYS A 46 0.72 -12.81 -1.73
N ASP A 47 1.34 -13.37 -2.76
CA ASP A 47 2.67 -12.94 -3.19
C ASP A 47 2.56 -11.70 -4.08
N LEU A 48 3.42 -10.70 -3.85
CA LEU A 48 3.41 -9.46 -4.63
C LEU A 48 3.77 -9.69 -6.10
N ARG A 49 4.69 -10.61 -6.41
CA ARG A 49 5.15 -10.89 -7.77
C ARG A 49 4.09 -11.64 -8.57
N GLU A 50 3.24 -12.42 -7.91
CA GLU A 50 2.16 -13.18 -8.54
C GLU A 50 0.84 -12.42 -8.61
N ASP A 51 0.42 -11.79 -7.50
CA ASP A 51 -0.85 -11.06 -7.38
C ASP A 51 -0.66 -9.71 -6.66
N PRO A 52 -0.18 -8.66 -7.38
CA PRO A 52 0.02 -7.34 -6.79
C PRO A 52 -1.24 -6.74 -6.16
N ILE A 53 -2.41 -6.96 -6.79
CA ILE A 53 -3.69 -6.40 -6.33
C ILE A 53 -4.12 -7.09 -5.04
N GLY A 54 -4.09 -8.43 -5.02
CA GLY A 54 -4.44 -9.18 -3.84
C GLY A 54 -3.47 -8.90 -2.68
N TRP A 55 -2.17 -8.83 -2.97
CA TRP A 55 -1.16 -8.47 -1.96
C TRP A 55 -1.45 -7.10 -1.36
N VAL A 56 -1.61 -6.05 -2.17
CA VAL A 56 -1.84 -4.69 -1.62
C VAL A 56 -3.18 -4.59 -0.87
N ASN A 57 -4.20 -5.34 -1.28
CA ASN A 57 -5.48 -5.40 -0.58
C ASN A 57 -5.41 -6.15 0.75
N SER A 58 -4.41 -7.01 0.96
CA SER A 58 -4.18 -7.69 2.24
C SER A 58 -3.52 -6.80 3.29
N LEU A 59 -2.94 -5.66 2.87
CA LEU A 59 -2.22 -4.75 3.74
C LEU A 59 -3.17 -3.82 4.51
N ILE A 60 -2.78 -3.48 5.74
CA ILE A 60 -3.43 -2.40 6.50
C ILE A 60 -3.23 -1.05 5.79
N PRO A 61 -4.15 -0.07 5.96
CA PRO A 61 -4.09 1.19 5.23
C PRO A 61 -2.75 1.92 5.32
N GLY A 62 -2.13 1.97 6.50
CA GLY A 62 -0.82 2.62 6.67
C GLY A 62 0.31 1.93 5.88
N ALA A 63 0.29 0.61 5.77
CA ALA A 63 1.25 -0.15 4.97
C ALA A 63 1.04 0.13 3.47
N VAL A 64 -0.21 0.17 3.00
CA VAL A 64 -0.55 0.59 1.63
C VAL A 64 0.03 1.97 1.33
N HIS A 65 -0.02 2.90 2.29
CA HIS A 65 0.51 4.25 2.07
C HIS A 65 2.03 4.29 1.91
N LYS A 66 2.76 3.43 2.66
CA LYS A 66 4.21 3.27 2.49
C LYS A 66 4.56 2.67 1.13
N VAL A 67 3.81 1.65 0.71
CA VAL A 67 3.98 1.01 -0.60
C VAL A 67 3.75 2.02 -1.73
N ASN A 68 2.67 2.81 -1.67
CA ASN A 68 2.39 3.85 -2.64
C ASN A 68 3.53 4.85 -2.76
N TYR A 69 4.09 5.30 -1.63
CA TYR A 69 5.22 6.21 -1.63
C TYR A 69 6.42 5.58 -2.34
N ARG A 70 6.80 4.35 -1.98
CA ARG A 70 7.94 3.66 -2.58
C ARG A 70 7.78 3.43 -4.08
N LEU A 71 6.56 3.13 -4.54
CA LEU A 71 6.29 2.95 -5.96
C LEU A 71 6.41 4.26 -6.74
N LEU A 72 5.90 5.37 -6.19
CA LEU A 72 6.09 6.70 -6.81
C LEU A 72 7.55 7.15 -6.78
N ASP A 73 8.25 6.88 -5.68
CA ASP A 73 9.67 7.20 -5.50
C ASP A 73 10.52 6.46 -6.52
N TRP A 74 10.30 5.16 -6.71
CA TRP A 74 10.93 4.39 -7.79
C TRP A 74 10.65 5.00 -9.17
N ALA A 75 9.38 5.26 -9.49
CA ALA A 75 8.99 5.79 -10.79
C ALA A 75 9.68 7.13 -11.08
N GLN A 76 9.72 8.02 -10.09
CA GLN A 76 10.33 9.34 -10.22
C GLN A 76 11.86 9.28 -10.28
N GLN A 77 12.50 8.48 -9.43
CA GLN A 77 13.96 8.32 -9.47
C GLN A 77 14.44 7.77 -10.80
N LEU A 78 13.68 6.84 -11.38
CA LEU A 78 13.98 6.31 -12.70
C LEU A 78 13.73 7.38 -13.76
N ALA A 79 12.52 7.94 -13.82
CA ALA A 79 12.12 8.87 -14.87
C ALA A 79 12.90 10.20 -14.89
N ILE A 80 13.44 10.65 -13.75
CA ILE A 80 14.09 11.95 -13.60
C ILE A 80 15.43 11.75 -12.87
N GLU A 81 16.52 11.80 -13.64
CA GLU A 81 17.88 11.57 -13.11
C GLU A 81 18.35 12.72 -12.20
N GLU A 82 18.04 13.95 -12.58
CA GLU A 82 18.36 15.16 -11.82
C GLU A 82 17.46 15.28 -10.58
N GLU A 83 18.05 15.13 -9.40
CA GLU A 83 17.32 15.10 -8.13
C GLU A 83 16.58 16.40 -7.82
N ASP A 84 17.16 17.55 -8.19
CA ASP A 84 16.58 18.88 -8.00
C ASP A 84 15.35 19.15 -8.89
N LYS A 85 15.18 18.38 -9.98
CA LYS A 85 14.01 18.45 -10.86
C LYS A 85 12.86 17.54 -10.41
N ARG A 86 13.08 16.70 -9.39
CA ARG A 86 12.04 15.80 -8.86
C ARG A 86 11.01 16.60 -8.08
N GLN A 87 9.74 16.29 -8.31
CA GLN A 87 8.64 16.81 -7.51
C GLN A 87 8.65 16.16 -6.13
N ILE A 88 8.30 16.95 -5.12
CA ILE A 88 8.09 16.44 -3.76
C ILE A 88 6.90 15.49 -3.79
N LEU A 89 7.12 14.23 -3.39
CA LEU A 89 6.03 13.27 -3.28
C LEU A 89 5.01 13.71 -2.23
N PRO A 90 3.71 13.48 -2.47
CA PRO A 90 2.68 13.92 -1.55
C PRO A 90 2.70 13.14 -0.22
N GLY A 91 2.02 13.69 0.78
CA GLY A 91 1.89 13.04 2.09
C GLY A 91 2.97 13.48 3.08
N LYS A 92 3.09 12.75 4.19
CA LYS A 92 4.03 13.03 5.28
C LYS A 92 4.69 11.74 5.71
N SER A 93 5.96 11.79 6.09
CA SER A 93 6.70 10.62 6.58
C SER A 93 6.56 9.42 5.64
N ASP A 94 6.84 9.62 4.35
CA ASP A 94 6.78 8.60 3.30
C ASP A 94 5.45 7.85 3.18
N SER A 95 4.34 8.54 3.45
CA SER A 95 2.99 7.94 3.51
C SER A 95 2.07 8.62 2.49
N VAL A 96 1.80 7.92 1.39
CA VAL A 96 0.96 8.40 0.28
C VAL A 96 -0.39 7.69 0.28
N THR A 97 -1.48 8.41 0.52
CA THR A 97 -2.83 7.84 0.43
C THR A 97 -3.18 7.44 -1.02
N LYS A 98 -4.16 6.55 -1.20
CA LYS A 98 -4.65 6.15 -2.55
C LYS A 98 -5.05 7.36 -3.41
N ASN A 99 -5.71 8.36 -2.83
CA ASN A 99 -6.12 9.57 -3.55
C ASN A 99 -4.92 10.43 -3.96
N GLN A 100 -3.91 10.55 -3.09
CA GLN A 100 -2.69 11.28 -3.39
C GLN A 100 -1.88 10.58 -4.47
N PHE A 101 -1.81 9.24 -4.42
CA PHE A 101 -1.16 8.43 -5.45
C PHE A 101 -1.76 8.71 -6.83
N LEU A 102 -3.09 8.60 -6.95
CA LEU A 102 -3.78 8.91 -8.21
C LEU A 102 -3.61 10.37 -8.62
N SER A 103 -3.73 11.30 -7.69
CA SER A 103 -3.66 12.73 -8.01
C SER A 103 -2.27 13.17 -8.48
N PHE A 104 -1.21 12.55 -7.95
CA PHE A 104 0.16 12.82 -8.35
C PHE A 104 0.47 12.34 -9.77
N LEU A 105 -0.16 11.24 -10.20
CA LEU A 105 0.00 10.70 -11.55
C LEU A 105 -0.98 11.31 -12.57
N ARG A 106 -1.97 12.08 -12.11
CA ARG A 106 -3.14 12.48 -12.91
C ARG A 106 -2.80 13.30 -14.15
N ASP A 107 -1.71 14.06 -14.12
CA ASP A 107 -1.31 14.85 -15.29
C ASP A 107 -0.60 14.03 -16.39
N GLY A 108 -0.26 12.77 -16.07
CA GLY A 108 0.41 11.82 -16.96
C GLY A 108 1.88 12.15 -17.26
N SER A 109 2.42 13.28 -16.82
CA SER A 109 3.76 13.73 -17.18
C SER A 109 4.84 12.78 -16.65
N LEU A 110 4.76 12.38 -15.38
CA LEU A 110 5.67 11.41 -14.78
C LEU A 110 5.57 10.04 -15.48
N LEU A 111 4.36 9.62 -15.84
CA LEU A 111 4.14 8.35 -16.55
C LEU A 111 4.81 8.38 -17.93
N ALA A 112 4.62 9.46 -18.68
CA ALA A 112 5.23 9.60 -19.99
C ALA A 112 6.78 9.66 -19.92
N LYS A 113 7.33 10.36 -18.93
CA LYS A 113 8.78 10.37 -18.67
C LYS A 113 9.31 8.99 -18.30
N LEU A 114 8.58 8.25 -17.46
CA LEU A 114 8.93 6.89 -17.08
C LEU A 114 8.99 5.97 -18.30
N ALA A 115 8.00 6.04 -19.19
CA ALA A 115 8.01 5.29 -20.44
C ALA A 115 9.24 5.61 -21.30
N ASN A 116 9.57 6.90 -21.48
CA ASN A 116 10.76 7.31 -22.21
C ASN A 116 12.08 6.91 -21.53
N ARG A 117 12.10 6.80 -20.21
CA ARG A 117 13.29 6.30 -19.51
C ARG A 117 13.49 4.80 -19.71
N LEU A 118 12.40 4.04 -19.67
CA LEU A 118 12.43 2.59 -19.88
C LEU A 118 12.73 2.26 -21.34
N GLN A 119 12.15 3.00 -22.28
CA GLN A 119 12.38 2.85 -23.70
C GLN A 119 12.53 4.24 -24.35
N PRO A 120 13.76 4.72 -24.57
CA PRO A 120 14.04 6.02 -25.15
C PRO A 120 13.30 6.25 -26.47
N GLY A 121 12.69 7.43 -26.60
CA GLY A 121 12.00 7.88 -27.81
C GLY A 121 10.61 7.26 -28.03
N THR A 122 10.01 6.59 -27.05
CA THR A 122 8.67 6.00 -27.23
C THR A 122 7.56 7.06 -27.32
N ILE A 123 7.67 8.13 -26.55
CA ILE A 123 6.69 9.21 -26.46
C ILE A 123 7.37 10.49 -26.91
N GLU A 124 6.98 10.99 -28.08
CA GLU A 124 7.63 12.16 -28.69
C GLU A 124 7.31 13.46 -27.96
N THR A 125 6.06 13.64 -27.53
CA THR A 125 5.59 14.86 -26.89
C THR A 125 5.11 14.57 -25.48
N ILE A 126 5.72 15.21 -24.49
CA ILE A 126 5.30 15.17 -23.09
C ILE A 126 4.84 16.57 -22.70
N HIS A 127 3.57 16.67 -22.26
CA HIS A 127 3.03 17.92 -21.75
C HIS A 127 3.31 18.05 -20.26
N GLU A 128 3.88 19.18 -19.83
CA GLU A 128 4.29 19.43 -18.44
C GLU A 128 3.80 20.79 -17.93
N GLY A 129 3.83 20.99 -16.61
CA GLY A 129 3.53 22.27 -15.97
C GLY A 129 2.14 22.81 -16.34
N GLU A 130 2.07 24.06 -16.82
CA GLU A 130 0.81 24.68 -17.23
C GLU A 130 0.11 23.93 -18.37
N ALA A 131 0.88 23.36 -19.32
CA ALA A 131 0.29 22.60 -20.42
C ALA A 131 -0.39 21.32 -19.93
N ALA A 132 0.14 20.70 -18.88
CA ALA A 132 -0.43 19.50 -18.27
C ALA A 132 -1.68 19.77 -17.41
N LYS A 133 -2.11 21.04 -17.27
CA LYS A 133 -3.40 21.37 -16.64
C LYS A 133 -4.57 21.18 -17.60
N ASP A 134 -4.32 21.22 -18.91
CA ASP A 134 -5.34 20.96 -19.92
C ASP A 134 -5.70 19.47 -19.98
N LYS A 135 -7.00 19.14 -19.96
CA LYS A 135 -7.46 17.75 -19.89
C LYS A 135 -7.11 16.93 -21.14
N THR A 136 -6.99 17.56 -22.30
CA THR A 136 -6.61 16.89 -23.54
C THR A 136 -5.14 16.49 -23.46
N ASN A 137 -4.28 17.38 -22.98
CA ASN A 137 -2.86 17.11 -22.78
C ASN A 137 -2.62 16.02 -21.71
N GLN A 138 -3.38 16.03 -20.62
CA GLN A 138 -3.34 14.95 -19.62
C GLN A 138 -3.69 13.60 -20.26
N THR A 139 -4.81 13.56 -20.99
CA THR A 139 -5.27 12.35 -21.69
C THR A 139 -4.23 11.86 -22.70
N SER A 140 -3.58 12.78 -23.43
CA SER A 140 -2.50 12.48 -24.37
C SER A 140 -1.32 11.80 -23.69
N ASN A 141 -0.78 12.40 -22.62
CA ASN A 141 0.31 11.81 -21.83
C ASN A 141 -0.06 10.41 -21.29
N ILE A 142 -1.27 10.28 -20.73
CA ILE A 142 -1.74 9.02 -20.14
C ILE A 142 -1.90 7.92 -21.20
N ASN A 143 -2.54 8.22 -22.32
CA ASN A 143 -2.74 7.25 -23.39
C ASN A 143 -1.41 6.83 -24.03
N ALA A 144 -0.46 7.75 -24.16
CA ALA A 144 0.88 7.44 -24.64
C ALA A 144 1.59 6.43 -23.72
N PHE A 145 1.48 6.60 -22.38
CA PHE A 145 1.98 5.62 -21.42
C PHE A 145 1.25 4.27 -21.49
N ILE A 146 -0.08 4.28 -21.60
CA ILE A 146 -0.90 3.06 -21.74
C ILE A 146 -0.47 2.26 -22.97
N ASN A 147 -0.28 2.93 -24.12
CA ASN A 147 0.20 2.30 -25.34
C ASN A 147 1.60 1.71 -25.17
N PHE A 148 2.52 2.45 -24.53
CA PHE A 148 3.84 1.92 -24.18
C PHE A 148 3.75 0.66 -23.31
N ALA A 149 2.94 0.68 -22.27
CA ALA A 149 2.78 -0.46 -21.35
C ALA A 149 2.23 -1.70 -22.07
N LYS A 150 1.31 -1.50 -23.02
CA LYS A 150 0.77 -2.56 -23.88
C LYS A 150 1.83 -3.11 -24.84
N GLU A 151 2.42 -2.24 -25.64
CA GLU A 151 3.24 -2.63 -26.79
C GLU A 151 4.68 -3.00 -26.44
N LYS A 152 5.27 -2.33 -25.44
CA LYS A 152 6.69 -2.48 -25.10
C LYS A 152 6.89 -3.30 -23.84
N ALA A 153 6.05 -3.13 -22.82
CA ALA A 153 6.14 -3.92 -21.59
C ALA A 153 5.34 -5.25 -21.66
N GLY A 154 4.52 -5.42 -22.70
CA GLY A 154 3.72 -6.63 -22.92
C GLY A 154 2.78 -6.91 -21.76
N LEU A 155 2.15 -5.86 -21.21
CA LEU A 155 1.08 -6.03 -20.22
C LEU A 155 -0.24 -6.36 -20.93
N SER A 156 -1.04 -7.24 -20.33
CA SER A 156 -2.38 -7.55 -20.85
C SER A 156 -3.36 -6.42 -20.56
N GLU A 157 -4.52 -6.41 -21.24
CA GLU A 157 -5.51 -5.35 -21.05
C GLU A 157 -6.06 -5.30 -19.62
N GLU A 158 -6.14 -6.44 -18.94
CA GLU A 158 -6.57 -6.54 -17.53
C GLU A 158 -5.52 -5.97 -16.56
N GLN A 159 -4.26 -5.88 -16.99
CA GLN A 159 -3.16 -5.33 -16.20
C GLN A 159 -2.99 -3.82 -16.41
N ILE A 160 -3.63 -3.24 -17.43
CA ILE A 160 -3.45 -1.85 -17.83
C ILE A 160 -4.69 -1.04 -17.42
N PHE A 161 -4.46 0.08 -16.75
CA PHE A 161 -5.52 1.03 -16.43
C PHE A 161 -5.95 1.85 -17.66
N THR A 162 -7.16 2.42 -17.62
CA THR A 162 -7.70 3.34 -18.63
C THR A 162 -7.52 4.80 -18.21
N ALA A 163 -7.56 5.75 -19.14
CA ALA A 163 -7.48 7.17 -18.78
C ALA A 163 -8.54 7.61 -17.75
N ALA A 164 -9.73 7.00 -17.78
CA ALA A 164 -10.80 7.25 -16.80
C ALA A 164 -10.40 6.85 -15.38
N ASP A 165 -9.72 5.70 -15.20
CA ASP A 165 -9.28 5.21 -13.88
C ASP A 165 -8.43 6.23 -13.11
N LEU A 166 -7.68 7.05 -13.85
CA LEU A 166 -6.78 8.06 -13.29
C LEU A 166 -7.42 9.46 -13.21
N GLN A 167 -8.22 9.82 -14.21
CA GLN A 167 -8.83 11.16 -14.30
C GLN A 167 -10.09 11.32 -13.47
N GLU A 168 -10.83 10.23 -13.22
CA GLU A 168 -12.00 10.28 -12.37
C GLU A 168 -11.63 10.65 -10.92
N LYS A 169 -12.59 11.29 -10.24
CA LYS A 169 -12.42 11.69 -8.86
C LYS A 169 -12.56 10.49 -7.93
N GLY A 170 -11.81 10.52 -6.83
CA GLY A 170 -11.85 9.47 -5.81
C GLY A 170 -10.76 8.42 -6.02
N LYS A 171 -11.06 7.18 -5.64
CA LYS A 171 -10.09 6.07 -5.51
C LYS A 171 -10.47 4.82 -6.32
N ALA A 172 -11.48 4.89 -7.18
CA ALA A 172 -12.01 3.73 -7.89
C ALA A 172 -10.92 3.08 -8.77
N GLY A 173 -10.22 3.86 -9.59
CA GLY A 173 -9.15 3.37 -10.45
C GLY A 173 -7.82 3.08 -9.76
N TYR A 174 -7.72 3.22 -8.42
CA TYR A 174 -6.46 2.99 -7.70
C TYR A 174 -5.88 1.61 -7.96
N GLN A 175 -6.71 0.56 -7.94
CA GLN A 175 -6.21 -0.81 -8.10
C GLN A 175 -5.63 -1.03 -9.50
N ALA A 176 -6.31 -0.53 -10.54
CA ALA A 176 -5.82 -0.64 -11.91
C ALA A 176 -4.49 0.11 -12.08
N VAL A 177 -4.43 1.38 -11.67
CA VAL A 177 -3.22 2.21 -11.79
C VAL A 177 -2.05 1.61 -10.99
N PHE A 178 -2.31 1.19 -9.74
CA PHE A 178 -1.30 0.52 -8.91
C PHE A 178 -0.78 -0.76 -9.58
N ASN A 179 -1.68 -1.61 -10.08
CA ASN A 179 -1.31 -2.87 -10.73
C ASN A 179 -0.43 -2.62 -11.95
N THR A 180 -0.80 -1.71 -12.83
CA THR A 180 -0.02 -1.40 -14.04
C THR A 180 1.39 -0.92 -13.68
N LEU A 181 1.52 0.03 -12.75
CA LEU A 181 2.85 0.52 -12.34
C LEU A 181 3.66 -0.57 -11.65
N MET A 182 3.06 -1.39 -10.78
CA MET A 182 3.77 -2.46 -10.10
C MET A 182 4.25 -3.53 -11.07
N GLN A 183 3.39 -3.98 -12.00
CA GLN A 183 3.75 -4.95 -13.03
C GLN A 183 4.89 -4.41 -13.91
N LEU A 184 4.83 -3.13 -14.29
CA LEU A 184 5.91 -2.48 -15.02
C LEU A 184 7.21 -2.46 -14.22
N ALA A 185 7.15 -2.12 -12.93
CA ALA A 185 8.31 -2.04 -12.05
C ALA A 185 8.99 -3.40 -11.83
N LEU A 186 8.20 -4.46 -11.73
CA LEU A 186 8.69 -5.85 -11.64
C LEU A 186 9.33 -6.32 -12.95
N LYS A 187 8.82 -5.85 -14.09
CA LYS A 187 9.34 -6.19 -15.42
C LYS A 187 10.52 -5.32 -15.88
N ALA A 188 10.73 -4.15 -15.26
CA ALA A 188 11.69 -3.15 -15.71
C ALA A 188 13.11 -3.71 -15.95
N GLN A 189 13.60 -4.54 -15.02
CA GLN A 189 14.94 -5.12 -15.12
C GLN A 189 15.06 -6.15 -16.24
N ASN A 190 14.04 -6.98 -16.43
CA ASN A 190 14.10 -8.11 -17.34
C ASN A 190 13.75 -7.73 -18.78
N ILE A 191 12.95 -6.68 -18.98
CA ILE A 191 12.50 -6.24 -20.31
C ILE A 191 13.33 -5.08 -20.83
N PHE A 192 13.68 -4.13 -19.98
CA PHE A 192 14.30 -2.86 -20.40
C PHE A 192 15.74 -2.68 -19.89
N GLU A 193 16.26 -3.66 -19.15
CA GLU A 193 17.58 -3.59 -18.49
C GLU A 193 17.72 -2.35 -17.59
N GLN A 194 16.59 -1.83 -17.09
CA GLN A 194 16.54 -0.68 -16.19
C GLN A 194 16.30 -1.13 -14.75
N LYS A 195 16.71 -0.28 -13.79
CA LYS A 195 16.50 -0.55 -12.36
C LYS A 195 15.01 -0.76 -12.05
N GLY A 196 14.65 -1.99 -11.69
CA GLY A 196 13.33 -2.33 -11.19
C GLY A 196 13.08 -1.88 -9.75
N ILE A 197 11.88 -2.18 -9.25
CA ILE A 197 11.56 -1.94 -7.84
C ILE A 197 12.23 -2.98 -6.95
N ASP A 198 12.79 -2.53 -5.83
CA ASP A 198 13.31 -3.40 -4.79
C ASP A 198 12.12 -3.97 -3.99
N VAL A 199 11.75 -5.21 -4.31
CA VAL A 199 10.58 -5.89 -3.75
C VAL A 199 10.78 -6.17 -2.26
N GLU A 200 11.99 -6.55 -1.87
CA GLU A 200 12.32 -6.86 -0.48
C GLU A 200 12.23 -5.59 0.38
N GLN A 201 12.76 -4.47 -0.09
CA GLN A 201 12.62 -3.17 0.58
C GLN A 201 11.16 -2.71 0.63
N LEU A 202 10.37 -2.98 -0.43
CA LEU A 202 8.95 -2.64 -0.47
C LEU A 202 8.15 -3.45 0.58
N ILE A 203 8.39 -4.76 0.66
CA ILE A 203 7.79 -5.64 1.66
C ILE A 203 8.20 -5.21 3.07
N GLN A 204 9.49 -4.88 3.27
CA GLN A 204 9.98 -4.38 4.54
C GLN A 204 9.28 -3.09 4.95
N ALA A 205 9.13 -2.13 4.03
CA ALA A 205 8.43 -0.86 4.28
C ALA A 205 6.95 -1.09 4.66
N ALA A 206 6.27 -2.05 4.04
CA ALA A 206 4.91 -2.43 4.41
C ALA A 206 4.85 -3.04 5.82
N SER A 207 5.80 -3.92 6.17
CA SER A 207 5.82 -4.65 7.45
C SER A 207 6.07 -3.75 8.67
N GLN A 208 6.80 -2.64 8.51
CA GLN A 208 7.13 -1.72 9.60
C GLN A 208 5.92 -0.96 10.15
N VAL A 209 4.78 -0.98 9.46
CA VAL A 209 3.57 -0.26 9.85
C VAL A 209 2.68 -1.07 10.80
N VAL A 210 3.00 -2.34 11.06
CA VAL A 210 2.22 -3.16 12.00
C VAL A 210 2.29 -2.54 13.40
N PRO A 211 1.14 -2.16 14.01
CA PRO A 211 1.15 -1.60 15.36
C PRO A 211 1.64 -2.65 16.36
N ARG A 212 2.49 -2.25 17.31
CA ARG A 212 2.91 -3.11 18.44
C ARG A 212 1.72 -3.75 19.18
N ASN A 213 0.54 -3.12 19.14
CA ASN A 213 -0.68 -3.61 19.79
C ASN A 213 -1.26 -4.87 19.13
N LEU A 214 -1.05 -5.07 17.82
CA LEU A 214 -1.48 -6.31 17.15
C LEU A 214 -0.56 -7.47 17.55
N ILE A 215 0.74 -7.20 17.65
CA ILE A 215 1.72 -8.16 18.20
C ILE A 215 1.32 -8.50 19.64
N GLN A 216 1.01 -7.51 20.48
CA GLN A 216 0.60 -7.74 21.86
C GLN A 216 -0.73 -8.50 21.97
N THR A 217 -1.70 -8.24 21.09
CA THR A 217 -2.99 -8.95 21.08
C THR A 217 -2.79 -10.41 20.68
N VAL A 218 -2.00 -10.68 19.65
CA VAL A 218 -1.62 -12.04 19.24
C VAL A 218 -0.81 -12.74 20.35
N LEU A 219 0.14 -12.04 20.99
CA LEU A 219 0.94 -12.57 22.10
C LEU A 219 0.07 -12.91 23.31
N ASN A 220 -0.89 -12.04 23.64
CA ASN A 220 -1.82 -12.25 24.75
C ASN A 220 -2.79 -13.41 24.46
N PHE A 221 -3.17 -13.60 23.20
CA PHE A 221 -3.98 -14.75 22.77
C PHE A 221 -3.19 -16.06 22.86
N PHE A 222 -1.94 -16.06 22.39
CA PHE A 222 -1.06 -17.24 22.45
C PHE A 222 -0.69 -17.60 23.90
N ARG A 223 -0.48 -16.60 24.77
CA ARG A 223 -0.24 -16.79 26.21
C ARG A 223 -1.47 -17.28 26.97
N ARG A 224 -2.68 -16.95 26.50
CA ARG A 224 -3.95 -17.47 27.06
C ARG A 224 -4.32 -18.86 26.52
N ALA A 225 -3.85 -19.23 25.34
CA ALA A 225 -4.09 -20.53 24.72
C ALA A 225 -3.10 -21.63 25.18
N GLN A 226 -2.04 -21.28 25.91
CA GLN A 226 -1.20 -22.27 26.58
C GLN A 226 -1.94 -22.81 27.82
N PRO A 227 -2.24 -24.12 27.91
CA PRO A 227 -2.80 -24.69 29.13
C PRO A 227 -1.82 -24.47 30.28
N ALA A 228 -2.36 -24.11 31.45
CA ALA A 228 -1.60 -23.78 32.65
C ALA A 228 -0.48 -24.79 32.90
N GLN A 229 0.74 -24.44 32.50
CA GLN A 229 1.91 -25.18 32.97
C GLN A 229 1.98 -24.95 34.48
N THR A 230 2.03 -26.04 35.23
CA THR A 230 2.19 -25.99 36.68
C THR A 230 3.40 -25.13 37.05
N PRO A 231 3.35 -24.36 38.15
CA PRO A 231 4.39 -23.39 38.54
C PRO A 231 5.83 -23.93 38.56
N LYS A 232 5.99 -25.26 38.66
CA LYS A 232 7.30 -25.94 38.68
C LYS A 232 8.00 -26.06 37.31
N LYS A 233 7.31 -25.87 36.17
CA LYS A 233 7.98 -25.86 34.84
C LYS A 233 8.36 -24.46 34.35
N LEU A 234 7.59 -23.43 34.74
CA LEU A 234 7.88 -22.02 34.41
C LEU A 234 9.15 -21.50 35.11
N ALA A 235 9.46 -21.96 36.33
CA ALA A 235 10.70 -21.59 37.01
C ALA A 235 11.95 -22.21 36.36
N LYS A 236 11.82 -23.41 35.76
CA LYS A 236 12.94 -24.13 35.16
C LYS A 236 13.30 -23.61 33.76
N GLU A 237 12.30 -23.18 32.98
CA GLU A 237 12.54 -22.56 31.65
C GLU A 237 12.97 -21.09 31.74
N ALA A 238 12.60 -20.37 32.79
CA ALA A 238 13.07 -19.00 33.02
C ALA A 238 14.56 -18.96 33.43
N GLU A 239 15.01 -19.91 34.26
CA GLU A 239 16.42 -20.04 34.65
C GLU A 239 17.35 -20.47 33.50
N GLU A 240 16.83 -21.24 32.53
CA GLU A 240 17.64 -21.75 31.41
C GLU A 240 17.78 -20.74 30.26
N LYS A 241 16.77 -19.87 30.07
CA LYS A 241 16.82 -18.78 29.08
C LYS A 241 17.60 -17.56 29.56
N ASP A 242 17.65 -17.29 30.87
CA ASP A 242 18.49 -16.20 31.41
C ASP A 242 19.99 -16.52 31.31
N LYS A 243 20.40 -17.78 31.59
CA LYS A 243 21.81 -18.20 31.49
C LYS A 243 22.35 -18.22 30.06
N THR A 244 21.47 -18.36 29.06
CA THR A 244 21.88 -18.32 27.65
C THR A 244 21.91 -16.89 27.11
N ALA A 245 21.11 -15.97 27.67
CA ALA A 245 21.13 -14.56 27.32
C ALA A 245 22.32 -13.81 27.96
N GLU A 246 22.70 -14.12 29.21
CA GLU A 246 23.86 -13.50 29.87
C GLU A 246 25.18 -13.87 29.18
N LYS A 247 25.36 -15.13 28.77
CA LYS A 247 26.59 -15.60 28.13
C LYS A 247 26.81 -15.03 26.71
N VAL A 248 25.72 -14.76 25.97
CA VAL A 248 25.77 -14.16 24.63
C VAL A 248 25.99 -12.64 24.68
N VAL A 249 25.59 -11.98 25.78
CA VAL A 249 25.85 -10.55 25.99
C VAL A 249 27.29 -10.31 26.47
N GLU A 250 27.87 -11.21 27.25
CA GLU A 250 29.25 -11.08 27.75
C GLU A 250 30.30 -11.30 26.63
N GLU A 251 30.12 -12.28 25.73
CA GLU A 251 31.04 -12.48 24.58
C GLU A 251 30.98 -11.33 23.57
N LYS A 252 29.81 -10.70 23.35
CA LYS A 252 29.69 -9.57 22.42
C LYS A 252 30.21 -8.25 22.98
N GLN A 253 30.19 -8.07 24.30
CA GLN A 253 30.76 -6.86 24.93
C GLN A 253 32.29 -6.92 25.02
N ILE A 254 32.90 -8.12 25.06
CA ILE A 254 34.37 -8.26 25.04
C ILE A 254 34.93 -7.99 23.64
N GLU A 255 34.22 -8.31 22.55
CA GLU A 255 34.66 -7.99 21.18
C GLU A 255 34.56 -6.49 20.83
N GLU A 256 33.57 -5.76 21.38
CA GLU A 256 33.40 -4.32 21.10
C GLU A 256 34.37 -3.42 21.92
N GLU A 257 34.81 -3.84 23.10
CA GLU A 257 35.78 -3.09 23.94
C GLU A 257 37.23 -3.22 23.41
N VAL A 258 37.58 -4.34 22.76
CA VAL A 258 38.93 -4.54 22.19
C VAL A 258 39.14 -3.77 20.88
N CYS A 259 38.08 -3.48 20.12
CA CYS A 259 38.20 -2.74 18.85
C CYS A 259 38.32 -1.21 19.06
N LYS A 260 37.86 -0.66 20.19
CA LYS A 260 37.96 0.78 20.49
C LYS A 260 39.31 1.21 21.10
N LYS A 261 40.12 0.30 21.62
CA LYS A 261 41.47 0.62 22.16
C LYS A 261 42.60 0.69 21.14
N LYS A 262 42.36 0.42 19.85
CA LYS A 262 43.38 0.57 18.77
C LYS A 262 43.34 1.88 17.98
N ILE A 263 42.42 2.82 18.28
CA ILE A 263 42.29 4.11 17.56
C ILE A 263 42.65 5.32 18.45
N THR A 264 43.23 5.11 19.64
CA THR A 264 43.80 6.21 20.45
C THR A 264 45.32 6.08 20.55
N SER A 265 45.99 6.11 19.40
CA SER A 265 47.44 6.40 19.31
C SER A 265 47.83 6.73 17.88
N GLN A 266 47.40 7.88 17.36
CA GLN A 266 48.14 8.66 16.35
C GLN A 266 47.37 9.96 16.07
N THR A 267 47.53 10.93 16.95
CA THR A 267 47.35 12.35 16.60
C THR A 267 48.33 13.13 17.46
N GLY A 268 49.43 13.54 16.86
CA GLY A 268 50.48 14.30 17.51
C GLY A 268 51.47 14.85 16.49
N ASN A 269 51.25 16.12 16.13
CA ASN A 269 52.18 17.15 15.65
C ASN A 269 52.94 16.86 14.34
N ASP A 270 53.11 17.80 13.40
CA ASP A 270 53.75 19.10 13.58
C ASP A 270 53.20 20.19 12.64
N THR A 271 53.12 21.40 13.18
CA THR A 271 53.09 22.68 12.45
C THR A 271 54.47 23.31 12.60
N PRO A 272 55.12 23.85 11.55
CA PRO A 272 56.18 24.83 11.75
C PRO A 272 55.63 26.25 11.60
N ALA A 273 56.09 27.09 12.53
CA ALA A 273 55.75 28.48 12.69
C ALA A 273 56.30 29.38 11.58
N VAL A 274 55.59 30.49 11.37
CA VAL A 274 55.99 31.67 10.58
C VAL A 274 57.14 32.39 11.28
N ALA A 275 58.15 32.83 10.52
CA ALA A 275 59.01 33.94 10.91
C ALA A 275 59.30 34.85 9.72
N VAL A 276 59.09 36.13 9.98
CA VAL A 276 59.34 37.32 9.17
C VAL A 276 60.86 37.56 9.06
N HIS A 277 61.35 37.79 7.84
CA HIS A 277 62.17 38.94 7.45
C HIS A 277 62.40 38.98 5.94
#